data_AF-A0A945WYB6-F1
#
_entry.id   AF-A0A945WYB6-F1
#
_cell.length_a   1.000
_cell.length_b   1.000
_cell.length_c   1.000
_cell.angle_alpha   90.00
_cell.angle_beta   90.00
_cell.angle_gamma   90.00
#
_symmetry.space_group_name_H-M   'P 1'
#
loop_
_entity.id
_entity.type
_entity.pdbx_description
1 polymer ?
#
loop_
_entity_poly.entity_id
_entity_poly.type
_entity_poly.pdbx_seq_one_letter_code
_entity_poly.pdbx_strand_id
1 'polypeptide(L)'
;MNPRWEAAALKMGGRRAVSLSGFLIAAPGWILGFVFNEEPTYSSWSTAFTIFAIAALAQVGMGVVFFGAHLTVLRHRRERPVPLWVAASVWASGGIVRGTLLVVGLNFFALDDDIPTPQRIVFSALISVVGFAVLAHALEEVDRFALARAEVLEVLLAGEEQLSAHRAAVQSMRNTLLAYVDKELRKSQQAVTASLDQLEASLSSPSEPRPNLEELRTLSDSTWQRVSAELWNQAPSHAPRIRLREFLTLYASAQPFRLEYLGLAAVFLFGLTYSRVYEIPVALALMGIWVAGALALGALGNWLLPSLERYGVPGYLAISGVLLTSSLPLLLLAETWGYSAEEPWRVVSLHVITLFVALSTSLPSAVSVARSRILASLKNSLDSSTLKKLHVESRLKVVSHKVASRLHGDVRGNFLAAILKLQDHLARNDTEAARRDIHAIRLVLQQSESAPLGAGDELAELEAFITNWSALIDIGLEQPLAVIPTPYIPAVHTIVVDAVNNAVRHGKADWIRINFSRDAGALLLTVQNNGAPSQGGKSGLGTAYLDLYAPDT
;
A
#
# COMPACT_ATOMS: atom_id res chain seq x y z
N MET A 1 1.58 20.64 -31.68
CA MET A 1 1.58 19.21 -31.27
C MET A 1 0.25 18.89 -30.61
N ASN A 2 -0.24 17.64 -30.68
CA ASN A 2 -1.52 17.28 -30.07
C ASN A 2 -1.38 17.35 -28.52
N PRO A 3 -2.23 18.09 -27.78
CA PRO A 3 -2.10 18.26 -26.33
C PRO A 3 -2.14 16.93 -25.55
N ARG A 4 -2.74 15.88 -26.13
CA ARG A 4 -2.70 14.51 -25.57
C ARG A 4 -1.29 13.92 -25.56
N TRP A 5 -0.48 14.22 -26.57
CA TRP A 5 0.90 13.74 -26.69
C TRP A 5 1.85 14.44 -25.73
N GLU A 6 1.68 15.74 -25.51
CA GLU A 6 2.48 16.48 -24.51
C GLU A 6 2.20 15.98 -23.09
N ALA A 7 0.93 15.74 -22.77
CA ALA A 7 0.56 15.14 -21.49
C ALA A 7 1.14 13.71 -21.34
N ALA A 8 1.09 12.89 -22.39
CA ALA A 8 1.70 11.55 -22.38
C ALA A 8 3.23 11.61 -22.18
N ALA A 9 3.92 12.51 -22.87
CA ALA A 9 5.35 12.71 -22.78
C ALA A 9 5.79 13.14 -21.38
N LEU A 10 5.07 14.08 -20.75
CA LEU A 10 5.31 14.52 -19.38
C LEU A 10 5.10 13.39 -18.37
N LYS A 11 4.07 12.56 -18.55
CA LYS A 11 3.81 11.40 -17.69
C LYS A 11 4.95 10.39 -17.74
N MET A 12 5.44 10.09 -18.95
CA MET A 12 6.53 9.12 -19.16
C MET A 12 7.87 9.59 -18.59
N GLY A 13 8.11 10.92 -18.53
CA GLY A 13 9.28 11.52 -17.88
C GLY A 13 9.14 11.79 -16.37
N GLY A 14 8.00 11.43 -15.76
CA GLY A 14 7.70 11.70 -14.36
C GLY A 14 8.24 10.65 -13.38
N ARG A 15 7.56 10.48 -12.25
CA ARG A 15 7.96 9.58 -11.15
C ARG A 15 8.33 8.16 -11.60
N ARG A 16 7.60 7.63 -12.58
CA ARG A 16 7.73 6.25 -13.06
C ARG A 16 8.70 6.07 -14.24
N ALA A 17 9.38 7.13 -14.71
CA ALA A 17 10.34 7.06 -15.82
C ALA A 17 11.42 5.98 -15.61
N VAL A 18 11.95 5.90 -14.39
CA VAL A 18 12.76 4.77 -13.91
C VAL A 18 12.27 4.44 -12.50
N SER A 19 11.85 3.20 -12.27
CA SER A 19 11.42 2.73 -10.96
C SER A 19 11.88 1.30 -10.72
N LEU A 20 12.26 1.01 -9.47
CA LEU A 20 12.66 -0.35 -9.07
C LEU A 20 11.52 -1.34 -9.31
N SER A 21 10.29 -0.96 -8.96
CA SER A 21 9.11 -1.81 -9.21
C SER A 21 8.93 -2.10 -10.70
N GLY A 22 9.06 -1.10 -11.58
CA GLY A 22 8.97 -1.33 -13.02
C GLY A 22 10.07 -2.25 -13.52
N PHE A 23 11.31 -2.00 -13.12
CA PHE A 23 12.44 -2.84 -13.50
C PHE A 23 12.26 -4.31 -13.06
N LEU A 24 11.82 -4.55 -11.82
CA LEU A 24 11.57 -5.89 -11.29
C LEU A 24 10.38 -6.59 -11.96
N ILE A 25 9.32 -5.85 -12.30
CA ILE A 25 8.16 -6.39 -13.03
C ILE A 25 8.57 -6.81 -14.46
N ALA A 26 9.41 -6.00 -15.12
CA ALA A 26 9.82 -6.25 -16.49
C ALA A 26 10.90 -7.35 -16.59
N ALA A 27 11.83 -7.42 -15.64
CA ALA A 27 13.03 -8.27 -15.73
C ALA A 27 12.75 -9.74 -16.10
N PRO A 28 11.78 -10.46 -15.51
CA PRO A 28 11.49 -11.84 -15.90
C PRO A 28 11.13 -11.98 -17.38
N GLY A 29 10.28 -11.08 -17.90
CA GLY A 29 9.88 -11.10 -19.31
C GLY A 29 11.04 -10.82 -20.27
N TRP A 30 11.96 -9.93 -19.88
CA TRP A 30 13.15 -9.60 -20.67
C TRP A 30 14.23 -10.68 -20.66
N ILE A 31 14.37 -11.38 -19.53
CA ILE A 31 15.30 -12.51 -19.38
C ILE A 31 14.76 -13.72 -20.15
N LEU A 32 13.53 -14.13 -19.85
CA LEU A 32 12.91 -15.28 -20.52
C LEU A 32 12.68 -15.02 -22.01
N GLY A 33 12.32 -13.79 -22.37
CA GLY A 33 12.18 -13.39 -23.77
C GLY A 33 13.48 -13.51 -24.56
N PHE A 34 14.65 -13.29 -23.93
CA PHE A 34 15.94 -13.59 -24.57
C PHE A 34 16.20 -15.09 -24.63
N VAL A 35 16.02 -15.80 -23.52
CA VAL A 35 16.25 -17.25 -23.45
C VAL A 35 15.46 -17.99 -24.55
N PHE A 36 14.16 -17.71 -24.70
CA PHE A 36 13.33 -18.36 -25.73
C PHE A 36 13.60 -17.86 -27.16
N ASN A 37 14.39 -16.81 -27.34
CA ASN A 37 14.70 -16.26 -28.66
C ASN A 37 15.99 -16.81 -29.25
N GLU A 38 16.94 -17.23 -28.41
CA GLU A 38 18.23 -17.74 -28.86
C GLU A 38 18.10 -19.22 -29.23
N GLU A 39 18.49 -19.55 -30.46
CA GLU A 39 18.47 -20.92 -30.99
C GLU A 39 19.26 -21.92 -30.13
N PRO A 40 20.48 -21.59 -29.62
CA PRO A 40 21.25 -22.52 -28.82
C PRO A 40 20.56 -22.93 -27.51
N THR A 41 19.53 -22.21 -27.05
CA THR A 41 18.72 -22.58 -25.87
C THR A 41 18.10 -23.97 -26.03
N TYR A 42 17.71 -24.36 -27.24
CA TYR A 42 16.99 -25.60 -27.49
C TYR A 42 17.92 -26.82 -27.61
N SER A 43 19.25 -26.61 -27.63
CA SER A 43 20.24 -27.68 -27.75
C SER A 43 20.37 -28.55 -26.49
N SER A 44 20.37 -27.95 -25.29
CA SER A 44 20.48 -28.66 -24.02
C SER A 44 20.08 -27.78 -22.83
N TRP A 45 19.71 -28.41 -21.71
CA TRP A 45 19.43 -27.70 -20.46
C TRP A 45 20.64 -26.89 -19.96
N SER A 46 21.86 -27.39 -20.12
CA SER A 46 23.09 -26.68 -19.73
C SER A 46 23.27 -25.38 -20.52
N THR A 47 23.05 -25.46 -21.83
CA THR A 47 23.09 -24.28 -22.71
C THR A 47 22.00 -23.28 -22.34
N ALA A 48 20.77 -23.75 -22.09
CA ALA A 48 19.67 -22.91 -21.64
C ALA A 48 19.98 -22.17 -20.32
N PHE A 49 20.58 -22.84 -19.34
CA PHE A 49 21.02 -22.20 -18.08
C PHE A 49 22.12 -21.16 -18.31
N THR A 50 23.04 -21.42 -19.23
CA THR A 50 24.11 -20.47 -19.60
C THR A 50 23.51 -19.21 -20.22
N ILE A 51 22.59 -19.37 -21.17
CA ILE A 51 21.87 -18.26 -21.82
C ILE A 51 21.04 -17.48 -20.80
N PHE A 52 20.38 -18.16 -19.87
CA PHE A 52 19.68 -17.51 -18.75
C PHE A 52 20.63 -16.68 -17.89
N ALA A 53 21.81 -17.20 -17.54
CA ALA A 53 22.80 -16.46 -16.77
C ALA A 53 23.33 -15.23 -17.51
N ILE A 54 23.61 -15.34 -18.81
CA ILE A 54 23.99 -14.22 -19.68
C ILE A 54 22.88 -13.15 -19.68
N ALA A 55 21.62 -13.56 -19.86
CA ALA A 55 20.48 -12.67 -19.87
C ALA A 55 20.27 -11.96 -18.53
N ALA A 56 20.41 -12.67 -17.42
CA ALA A 56 20.31 -12.11 -16.07
C ALA A 56 21.42 -11.08 -15.81
N LEU A 57 22.66 -11.38 -16.19
CA LEU A 57 23.79 -10.46 -16.03
C LEU A 57 23.62 -9.20 -16.88
N ALA A 58 23.18 -9.36 -18.14
CA ALA A 58 22.88 -8.24 -19.02
C ALA A 58 21.75 -7.35 -18.46
N GLN A 59 20.75 -7.98 -17.83
CA GLN A 59 19.66 -7.27 -17.15
C GLN A 59 20.19 -6.47 -15.95
N VAL A 60 21.09 -7.04 -15.14
CA VAL A 60 21.76 -6.32 -14.04
C VAL A 60 22.53 -5.11 -14.58
N GLY A 61 23.26 -5.25 -15.69
CA GLY A 61 23.95 -4.13 -16.34
C GLY A 61 23.03 -2.98 -16.73
N MET A 62 21.86 -3.28 -17.30
CA MET A 62 20.82 -2.27 -17.55
C MET A 62 20.33 -1.62 -16.24
N GLY A 63 20.13 -2.42 -15.20
CA GLY A 63 19.76 -1.96 -13.86
C GLY A 63 20.76 -0.97 -13.27
N VAL A 64 22.06 -1.19 -13.47
CA VAL A 64 23.13 -0.26 -13.03
C VAL A 64 23.02 1.09 -13.74
N VAL A 65 22.76 1.10 -15.05
CA VAL A 65 22.54 2.34 -15.80
C VAL A 65 21.32 3.09 -15.25
N PHE A 66 20.22 2.38 -15.00
CA PHE A 66 19.00 2.96 -14.46
C PHE A 66 19.17 3.49 -13.03
N PHE A 67 19.93 2.77 -12.20
CA PHE A 67 20.28 3.22 -10.86
C PHE A 67 21.15 4.48 -10.90
N GLY A 68 22.18 4.51 -11.75
CA GLY A 68 23.00 5.70 -11.98
C GLY A 68 22.17 6.90 -12.45
N ALA A 69 21.25 6.68 -13.40
CA ALA A 69 20.33 7.71 -13.87
C ALA A 69 19.38 8.19 -12.77
N HIS A 70 18.87 7.27 -11.94
CA HIS A 70 18.03 7.61 -10.78
C HIS A 70 18.74 8.56 -9.81
N LEU A 71 20.03 8.36 -9.56
CA LEU A 71 20.83 9.19 -8.66
C LEU A 71 21.26 10.53 -9.28
N THR A 72 21.28 10.63 -10.61
CA THR A 72 21.83 11.79 -11.33
C THR A 72 20.73 12.54 -12.09
N VAL A 73 20.59 12.29 -13.39
CA VAL A 73 19.76 13.04 -14.34
C VAL A 73 18.27 12.94 -14.01
N LEU A 74 17.85 11.83 -13.39
CA LEU A 74 16.45 11.58 -13.03
C LEU A 74 16.16 11.84 -11.54
N ARG A 75 17.10 12.39 -10.76
CA ARG A 75 16.99 12.54 -9.29
C ARG A 75 15.69 13.22 -8.84
N HIS A 76 15.33 14.32 -9.49
CA HIS A 76 14.19 15.16 -9.11
C HIS A 76 12.91 14.87 -9.94
N ARG A 77 12.85 13.74 -10.68
CA ARG A 77 11.72 13.41 -11.58
C ARG A 77 10.35 13.32 -10.91
N ARG A 78 10.33 13.17 -9.57
CA ARG A 78 9.10 13.13 -8.77
C ARG A 78 8.45 14.50 -8.65
N GLU A 79 9.26 15.55 -8.56
CA GLU A 79 8.80 16.95 -8.40
C GLU A 79 8.76 17.66 -9.76
N ARG A 80 9.75 17.40 -10.61
CA ARG A 80 9.90 18.01 -11.93
C ARG A 80 10.08 16.92 -12.98
N PRO A 81 9.02 16.57 -13.73
CA PRO A 81 9.12 15.60 -14.81
C PRO A 81 10.20 16.01 -15.80
N VAL A 82 11.05 15.06 -16.22
CA VAL A 82 12.07 15.33 -17.23
C VAL A 82 11.46 15.29 -18.64
N PRO A 83 12.06 15.97 -19.63
CA PRO A 83 11.66 15.82 -21.02
C PRO A 83 11.76 14.35 -21.47
N LEU A 84 10.83 13.93 -22.34
CA LEU A 84 10.79 12.54 -22.83
C LEU A 84 12.09 12.10 -23.50
N TRP A 85 12.79 13.00 -24.20
CA TRP A 85 14.06 12.67 -24.84
C TRP A 85 15.16 12.32 -23.82
N VAL A 86 15.13 12.90 -22.61
CA VAL A 86 16.04 12.56 -21.52
C VAL A 86 15.75 11.15 -21.01
N ALA A 87 14.48 10.86 -20.73
CA ALA A 87 14.05 9.52 -20.31
C ALA A 87 14.37 8.45 -21.36
N ALA A 88 14.07 8.75 -22.64
CA ALA A 88 14.39 7.88 -23.76
C ALA A 88 15.90 7.64 -23.91
N SER A 89 16.73 8.67 -23.69
CA SER A 89 18.19 8.51 -23.73
C SER A 89 18.70 7.58 -22.63
N VAL A 90 18.13 7.64 -21.43
CA VAL A 90 18.44 6.72 -20.33
C VAL A 90 18.02 5.29 -20.68
N TRP A 91 16.81 5.09 -21.20
CA TRP A 91 16.33 3.77 -21.62
C TRP A 91 17.17 3.18 -22.76
N ALA A 92 17.51 3.99 -23.76
CA ALA A 92 18.38 3.60 -24.86
C ALA A 92 19.77 3.22 -24.34
N SER A 93 20.37 4.01 -23.44
CA SER A 93 21.68 3.71 -22.85
C SER A 93 21.66 2.39 -22.08
N GLY A 94 20.61 2.15 -21.27
CA GLY A 94 20.42 0.88 -20.59
C GLY A 94 20.28 -0.31 -21.55
N GLY A 95 19.53 -0.11 -22.65
CA GLY A 95 19.36 -1.12 -23.69
C GLY A 95 20.63 -1.40 -24.49
N ILE A 96 21.48 -0.39 -24.74
CA ILE A 96 22.81 -0.55 -25.36
C ILE A 96 23.73 -1.37 -24.45
N VAL A 97 23.80 -1.02 -23.15
CA VAL A 97 24.60 -1.78 -22.18
C VAL A 97 24.12 -3.22 -22.10
N ARG A 98 22.81 -3.45 -22.02
CA ARG A 98 22.22 -4.80 -22.09
C ARG A 98 22.65 -5.52 -23.36
N GLY A 99 22.44 -4.93 -24.53
CA GLY A 99 22.76 -5.55 -25.82
C GLY A 99 24.24 -5.91 -25.95
N THR A 100 25.13 -5.03 -25.46
CA THR A 100 26.57 -5.26 -25.42
C THR A 100 26.92 -6.44 -24.52
N LEU A 101 26.35 -6.51 -23.31
CA LEU A 101 26.59 -7.61 -22.38
C LEU A 101 26.07 -8.95 -22.90
N LEU A 102 24.96 -8.95 -23.66
CA LEU A 102 24.46 -10.16 -24.33
C LEU A 102 25.47 -10.66 -25.36
N VAL A 103 25.96 -9.78 -26.24
CA VAL A 103 26.97 -10.13 -27.26
C VAL A 103 28.26 -10.64 -26.61
N VAL A 104 28.75 -9.94 -25.59
CA VAL A 104 29.95 -10.35 -24.84
C VAL A 104 29.74 -11.71 -24.19
N GLY A 105 28.58 -11.95 -23.59
CA GLY A 105 28.24 -13.24 -22.98
C GLY A 105 28.19 -14.39 -23.99
N LEU A 106 27.50 -14.22 -25.13
CA LEU A 106 27.42 -15.24 -26.17
C LEU A 106 28.81 -15.59 -26.71
N ASN A 107 29.63 -14.57 -27.02
CA ASN A 107 31.00 -14.76 -27.49
C ASN A 107 31.89 -15.43 -26.44
N PHE A 108 31.77 -15.06 -25.17
CA PHE A 108 32.58 -15.63 -24.08
C PHE A 108 32.32 -17.13 -23.90
N PHE A 109 31.08 -17.57 -24.06
CA PHE A 109 30.69 -18.98 -23.98
C PHE A 109 30.76 -19.72 -25.33
N ALA A 110 31.26 -19.07 -26.39
CA ALA A 110 31.32 -19.61 -27.75
C ALA A 110 29.97 -20.18 -28.23
N LEU A 111 28.88 -19.49 -27.90
CA LEU A 111 27.54 -19.82 -28.39
C LEU A 111 27.31 -19.15 -29.74
N ASP A 112 26.68 -19.86 -30.66
CA ASP A 112 26.33 -19.32 -31.98
C ASP A 112 25.41 -18.10 -31.83
N ASP A 113 25.74 -17.02 -32.55
CA ASP A 113 24.96 -15.78 -32.63
C ASP A 113 24.73 -15.43 -34.11
N ASP A 114 23.57 -15.84 -34.62
CA ASP A 114 23.18 -15.59 -36.02
C ASP A 114 22.79 -14.12 -36.28
N ILE A 115 22.82 -13.28 -35.26
CA ILE A 115 22.40 -11.88 -35.35
C ILE A 115 23.63 -10.98 -35.36
N PRO A 116 23.79 -10.14 -36.41
CA PRO A 116 24.89 -9.18 -36.45
C PRO A 116 24.94 -8.33 -35.18
N THR A 117 26.12 -8.21 -34.58
CA THR A 117 26.34 -7.45 -33.33
C THR A 117 25.70 -6.05 -33.34
N PRO A 118 25.85 -5.22 -34.40
CA PRO A 118 25.22 -3.89 -34.42
C PRO A 118 23.68 -3.97 -34.35
N GLN A 119 23.09 -4.95 -35.04
CA GLN A 119 21.65 -5.15 -35.06
C GLN A 119 21.13 -5.57 -33.67
N ARG A 120 21.83 -6.46 -32.96
CA ARG A 120 21.45 -6.89 -31.61
C ARG A 120 21.49 -5.73 -30.60
N ILE A 121 22.52 -4.88 -30.66
CA ILE A 121 22.65 -3.71 -29.78
C ILE A 121 21.55 -2.68 -30.08
N VAL A 122 21.34 -2.34 -31.36
CA VAL A 122 20.33 -1.37 -31.77
C VAL A 122 18.92 -1.84 -31.40
N PHE A 123 18.58 -3.11 -31.64
CA PHE A 123 17.27 -3.64 -31.24
C PHE A 123 17.09 -3.68 -29.73
N SER A 124 18.12 -4.04 -28.96
CA SER A 124 18.06 -3.98 -27.50
C SER A 124 17.80 -2.55 -26.99
N ALA A 125 18.42 -1.54 -27.61
CA ALA A 125 18.17 -0.13 -27.32
C ALA A 125 16.72 0.28 -27.66
N LEU A 126 16.25 -0.06 -28.87
CA LEU A 126 14.91 0.29 -29.35
C LEU A 126 13.80 -0.33 -28.50
N ILE A 127 13.89 -1.63 -28.23
CA ILE A 127 12.91 -2.34 -27.39
C ILE A 127 12.94 -1.75 -25.97
N SER A 128 14.11 -1.34 -25.46
CA SER A 128 14.21 -0.76 -24.12
C SER A 128 13.46 0.58 -24.06
N VAL A 129 13.65 1.45 -25.06
CA VAL A 129 12.92 2.72 -25.14
C VAL A 129 11.41 2.50 -25.18
N VAL A 130 10.92 1.61 -26.07
CA VAL A 130 9.48 1.38 -26.20
C VAL A 130 8.92 0.68 -24.96
N GLY A 131 9.58 -0.37 -24.47
CA GLY A 131 9.14 -1.16 -23.34
C GLY A 131 9.07 -0.36 -22.04
N PHE A 132 10.09 0.45 -21.75
CA PHE A 132 10.08 1.30 -20.54
C PHE A 132 9.18 2.53 -20.68
N ALA A 133 8.99 3.08 -21.88
CA ALA A 133 7.98 4.13 -22.11
C ALA A 133 6.56 3.61 -21.79
N VAL A 134 6.23 2.45 -22.34
CA VAL A 134 4.98 1.72 -22.08
C VAL A 134 4.80 1.43 -20.59
N LEU A 135 5.84 0.90 -19.94
CA LEU A 135 5.78 0.53 -18.53
C LEU A 135 5.66 1.75 -17.61
N ALA A 136 6.40 2.82 -17.90
CA ALA A 136 6.31 4.08 -17.16
C ALA A 136 4.91 4.66 -17.26
N HIS A 137 4.32 4.66 -18.47
CA HIS A 137 2.94 5.07 -18.68
C HIS A 137 1.95 4.20 -17.89
N ALA A 138 2.09 2.88 -17.98
CA ALA A 138 1.24 1.92 -17.30
C ALA A 138 1.24 2.11 -15.77
N LEU A 139 2.42 2.21 -15.15
CA LEU A 139 2.57 2.40 -13.71
C LEU A 139 2.02 3.76 -13.24
N GLU A 140 2.19 4.80 -14.05
CA GLU A 140 1.66 6.13 -13.74
C GLU A 140 0.12 6.16 -13.80
N GLU A 141 -0.50 5.40 -14.70
CA GLU A 141 -1.97 5.25 -14.74
C GLU A 141 -2.48 4.43 -13.54
N VAL A 142 -1.73 3.42 -13.07
CA VAL A 142 -2.05 2.67 -11.83
C VAL A 142 -1.98 3.57 -10.60
N ASP A 143 -0.94 4.40 -10.49
CA ASP A 143 -0.80 5.33 -9.37
C ASP A 143 -1.92 6.36 -9.32
N ARG A 144 -2.25 6.93 -10.49
CA ARG A 144 -3.36 7.88 -10.60
C ARG A 144 -4.69 7.24 -10.30
N PHE A 145 -4.87 5.97 -10.66
CA PHE A 145 -6.06 5.23 -10.26
C PHE A 145 -6.17 5.12 -8.73
N ALA A 146 -5.08 4.87 -8.02
CA ALA A 146 -5.08 4.83 -6.56
C ALA A 146 -5.44 6.19 -5.93
N LEU A 147 -4.85 7.28 -6.43
CA LEU A 147 -5.11 8.65 -5.95
C LEU A 147 -6.55 9.09 -6.24
N ALA A 148 -6.98 8.91 -7.47
CA ALA A 148 -8.33 9.14 -7.92
C ALA A 148 -9.41 8.47 -7.08
N ARG A 149 -9.15 7.23 -6.67
CA ARG A 149 -10.08 6.46 -5.85
C ARG A 149 -10.19 7.04 -4.45
N ALA A 150 -9.08 7.53 -3.89
CA ALA A 150 -9.09 8.21 -2.60
C ALA A 150 -9.93 9.50 -2.67
N GLU A 151 -9.74 10.31 -3.71
CA GLU A 151 -10.49 11.56 -3.93
C GLU A 151 -12.00 11.32 -4.12
N VAL A 152 -12.38 10.30 -4.90
CA VAL A 152 -13.78 9.94 -5.10
C VAL A 152 -14.42 9.45 -3.81
N LEU A 153 -13.69 8.64 -3.04
CA LEU A 153 -14.17 8.18 -1.75
C LEU A 153 -14.41 9.39 -0.83
N GLU A 154 -13.50 10.36 -0.80
CA GLU A 154 -13.64 11.59 -0.03
C GLU A 154 -14.85 12.44 -0.44
N VAL A 155 -15.08 12.64 -1.75
CA VAL A 155 -16.24 13.37 -2.26
C VAL A 155 -17.56 12.66 -1.95
N LEU A 156 -17.59 11.32 -2.04
CA LEU A 156 -18.76 10.52 -1.67
C LEU A 156 -19.02 10.56 -0.16
N LEU A 157 -17.96 10.51 0.66
CA LEU A 157 -18.06 10.67 2.11
C LEU A 157 -18.60 12.06 2.51
N ALA A 158 -18.20 13.12 1.79
CA ALA A 158 -18.66 14.49 2.02
C ALA A 158 -20.10 14.74 1.52
N GLY A 159 -20.46 14.22 0.35
CA GLY A 159 -21.81 14.35 -0.21
C GLY A 159 -22.88 13.54 0.54
N GLU A 160 -22.50 12.43 1.18
CA GLU A 160 -23.42 11.52 1.89
C GLU A 160 -23.67 11.92 3.35
N GLU A 161 -22.88 12.86 3.91
CA GLU A 161 -23.09 13.44 5.25
C GLU A 161 -24.43 14.21 5.37
N GLN A 162 -25.06 14.53 4.23
CA GLN A 162 -26.39 15.12 4.09
C GLN A 162 -27.56 14.12 4.23
N LEU A 163 -27.35 12.80 4.14
CA LEU A 163 -28.44 11.81 4.15
C LEU A 163 -28.78 11.33 5.58
N SER A 164 -29.88 11.84 6.13
CA SER A 164 -30.38 11.60 7.50
C SER A 164 -30.53 10.11 7.89
N ALA A 165 -30.90 9.23 6.96
CA ALA A 165 -31.09 7.79 7.22
C ALA A 165 -29.78 7.05 7.59
N HIS A 166 -28.62 7.56 7.15
CA HIS A 166 -27.32 6.92 7.40
C HIS A 166 -26.78 7.25 8.79
N ARG A 167 -27.13 8.41 9.34
CA ARG A 167 -26.77 8.78 10.72
C ARG A 167 -27.31 7.75 11.71
N ALA A 168 -28.56 7.28 11.54
CA ALA A 168 -29.16 6.32 12.46
C ALA A 168 -28.44 4.95 12.47
N ALA A 169 -28.03 4.43 11.32
CA ALA A 169 -27.33 3.16 11.22
C ALA A 169 -25.90 3.24 11.79
N VAL A 170 -25.16 4.30 11.45
CA VAL A 170 -23.83 4.57 12.01
C VAL A 170 -23.92 4.80 13.52
N GLN A 171 -24.92 5.54 13.98
CA GLN A 171 -25.17 5.79 15.39
C GLN A 171 -25.51 4.50 16.14
N SER A 172 -26.35 3.63 15.56
CA SER A 172 -26.69 2.34 16.14
C SER A 172 -25.45 1.45 16.31
N MET A 173 -24.64 1.31 15.26
CA MET A 173 -23.40 0.52 15.31
C MET A 173 -22.38 1.10 16.29
N ARG A 174 -22.25 2.44 16.32
CA ARG A 174 -21.44 3.15 17.31
C ARG A 174 -21.90 2.85 18.73
N ASN A 175 -23.21 2.89 18.98
CA ASN A 175 -23.79 2.61 20.28
C ASN A 175 -23.55 1.14 20.68
N THR A 176 -23.62 0.19 19.73
CA THR A 176 -23.29 -1.22 19.97
C THR A 176 -21.82 -1.40 20.35
N LEU A 177 -20.90 -0.75 19.61
CA LEU A 177 -19.47 -0.78 19.91
C LEU A 177 -19.18 -0.21 21.32
N LEU A 178 -19.76 0.96 21.62
CA LEU A 178 -19.62 1.60 22.94
C LEU A 178 -20.20 0.73 24.05
N ALA A 179 -21.34 0.06 23.84
CA ALA A 179 -21.93 -0.85 24.82
C ALA A 179 -21.09 -2.11 25.06
N TYR A 180 -20.43 -2.64 24.03
CA TYR A 180 -19.49 -3.75 24.18
C TYR A 180 -18.27 -3.33 25.01
N VAL A 181 -17.69 -2.17 24.70
CA VAL A 181 -16.55 -1.60 25.42
C VAL A 181 -16.91 -1.32 26.89
N ASP A 182 -18.05 -0.69 27.16
CA ASP A 182 -18.56 -0.40 28.51
C ASP A 182 -18.75 -1.68 29.33
N LYS A 183 -19.27 -2.75 28.71
CA LYS A 183 -19.44 -4.05 29.38
C LYS A 183 -18.11 -4.67 29.83
N GLU A 184 -17.08 -4.66 28.98
CA GLU A 184 -15.76 -5.20 29.33
C GLU A 184 -15.03 -4.32 30.36
N LEU A 185 -15.19 -2.99 30.28
CA LEU A 185 -14.70 -2.05 31.29
C LEU A 185 -15.31 -2.32 32.66
N ARG A 186 -16.64 -2.42 32.76
CA ARG A 186 -17.34 -2.70 34.03
C ARG A 186 -16.87 -4.00 34.68
N LYS A 187 -16.64 -5.03 33.88
CA LYS A 187 -16.11 -6.30 34.38
C LYS A 187 -14.71 -6.14 34.99
N SER A 188 -13.85 -5.35 34.34
CA SER A 188 -12.53 -4.99 34.88
C SER A 188 -12.64 -4.14 36.14
N GLN A 189 -13.53 -3.14 36.14
CA GLN A 189 -13.73 -2.23 37.27
C GLN A 189 -14.22 -2.96 38.52
N GLN A 190 -15.17 -3.89 38.38
CA GLN A 190 -15.65 -4.70 39.51
C GLN A 190 -14.54 -5.53 40.15
N ALA A 191 -13.65 -6.14 39.34
CA ALA A 191 -12.51 -6.90 39.84
C ALA A 191 -11.50 -6.00 40.60
N VAL A 192 -11.26 -4.79 40.09
CA VAL A 192 -10.38 -3.79 40.73
C VAL A 192 -10.97 -3.30 42.05
N THR A 193 -12.26 -2.93 42.08
CA THR A 193 -12.94 -2.46 43.29
C THR A 193 -12.92 -3.52 44.39
N ALA A 194 -13.23 -4.78 44.07
CA ALA A 194 -13.19 -5.87 45.05
C ALA A 194 -11.79 -6.06 45.68
N SER A 195 -10.73 -5.84 44.89
CA SER A 195 -9.36 -5.95 45.38
C SER A 195 -8.92 -4.73 46.20
N LEU A 196 -9.43 -3.53 45.88
CA LEU A 196 -9.26 -2.33 46.70
C LEU A 196 -9.98 -2.46 48.04
N ASP A 197 -11.17 -3.07 48.07
CA ASP A 197 -11.91 -3.37 49.30
C ASP A 197 -11.11 -4.31 50.22
N GLN A 198 -10.52 -5.36 49.64
CA GLN A 198 -9.63 -6.28 50.37
C GLN A 198 -8.37 -5.58 50.90
N LEU A 199 -7.80 -4.67 50.13
CA LEU A 199 -6.64 -3.88 50.57
C LEU A 199 -6.99 -2.95 51.74
N GLU A 200 -8.12 -2.25 51.66
CA GLU A 200 -8.59 -1.35 52.72
C GLU A 200 -8.92 -2.10 54.03
N ALA A 201 -9.49 -3.32 53.92
CA ALA A 201 -9.70 -4.21 55.05
C ALA A 201 -8.36 -4.61 55.71
N SER A 202 -7.36 -4.99 54.91
CA SER A 202 -6.02 -5.34 55.40
C SER A 202 -5.25 -4.18 56.03
N LEU A 203 -5.54 -2.93 55.65
CA LEU A 203 -5.00 -1.73 56.28
C LEU A 203 -5.64 -1.45 57.64
N SER A 204 -6.84 -1.99 57.88
CA SER A 204 -7.62 -1.78 59.11
C SER A 204 -7.38 -2.87 60.15
N SER A 205 -6.81 -4.02 59.77
CA SER A 205 -6.52 -5.15 60.66
C SER A 205 -5.15 -5.81 60.34
N PRO A 206 -4.16 -5.79 61.26
CA PRO A 206 -2.80 -6.27 60.99
C PRO A 206 -2.66 -7.77 60.67
N SER A 207 -3.71 -8.57 60.86
CA SER A 207 -3.72 -10.01 60.67
C SER A 207 -4.14 -10.48 59.27
N GLU A 208 -4.60 -9.57 58.41
CA GLU A 208 -5.01 -9.92 57.05
C GLU A 208 -3.85 -9.78 56.03
N PRO A 209 -3.68 -10.76 55.13
CA PRO A 209 -2.65 -10.69 54.09
C PRO A 209 -2.96 -9.56 53.11
N ARG A 210 -1.98 -8.66 52.89
CA ARG A 210 -2.10 -7.58 51.90
C ARG A 210 -2.21 -8.18 50.49
N PRO A 211 -3.21 -7.79 49.68
CA PRO A 211 -3.30 -8.25 48.30
C PRO A 211 -2.10 -7.77 47.47
N ASN A 212 -1.70 -8.56 46.47
CA ASN A 212 -0.58 -8.22 45.59
C ASN A 212 -1.01 -7.13 44.59
N LEU A 213 -0.56 -5.90 44.82
CA LEU A 213 -0.85 -4.76 43.94
C LEU A 213 -0.32 -4.96 42.51
N GLU A 214 0.70 -5.78 42.32
CA GLU A 214 1.22 -6.11 40.99
C GLU A 214 0.26 -7.03 40.21
N GLU A 215 -0.51 -7.87 40.91
CA GLU A 215 -1.55 -8.72 40.31
C GLU A 215 -2.75 -7.87 39.84
N LEU A 216 -3.14 -6.87 40.63
CA LEU A 216 -4.13 -5.86 40.25
C LEU A 216 -3.72 -5.06 39.02
N ARG A 217 -2.47 -4.59 39.03
CA ARG A 217 -1.89 -3.84 37.91
C ARG A 217 -1.91 -4.67 36.63
N THR A 218 -1.44 -5.92 36.69
CA THR A 218 -1.35 -6.81 35.53
C THR A 218 -2.71 -7.26 35.00
N LEU A 219 -3.69 -7.49 35.88
CA LEU A 219 -5.07 -7.84 35.50
C LEU A 219 -5.75 -6.72 34.71
N SER A 220 -5.65 -5.47 35.21
CA SER A 220 -6.17 -4.29 34.52
C SER A 220 -5.42 -4.07 33.19
N ASP A 221 -4.08 -4.04 33.23
CA ASP A 221 -3.25 -3.85 32.03
C ASP A 221 -3.56 -4.85 30.91
N SER A 222 -3.74 -6.12 31.26
CA SER A 222 -4.01 -7.19 30.29
C SER A 222 -5.40 -7.10 29.67
N THR A 223 -6.41 -6.69 30.44
CA THR A 223 -7.79 -6.55 29.98
C THR A 223 -7.91 -5.40 29.00
N TRP A 224 -7.25 -4.29 29.31
CA TRP A 224 -7.29 -3.08 28.51
C TRP A 224 -6.48 -3.23 27.23
N GLN A 225 -5.35 -3.92 27.31
CA GLN A 225 -4.58 -4.31 26.14
C GLN A 225 -5.37 -5.24 25.21
N ARG A 226 -6.13 -6.20 25.78
CA ARG A 226 -6.97 -7.11 24.99
C ARG A 226 -8.08 -6.36 24.25
N VAL A 227 -8.84 -5.52 24.96
CA VAL A 227 -9.94 -4.74 24.35
C VAL A 227 -9.41 -3.77 23.29
N SER A 228 -8.30 -3.07 23.57
CA SER A 228 -7.65 -2.17 22.61
C SER A 228 -7.14 -2.91 21.37
N ALA A 229 -6.47 -4.06 21.55
CA ALA A 229 -5.99 -4.89 20.45
C ALA A 229 -7.14 -5.51 19.63
N GLU A 230 -8.22 -5.92 20.27
CA GLU A 230 -9.40 -6.48 19.62
C GLU A 230 -10.13 -5.42 18.78
N LEU A 231 -10.33 -4.22 19.32
CA LEU A 231 -10.88 -3.07 18.57
C LEU A 231 -9.99 -2.68 17.38
N TRP A 232 -8.67 -2.75 17.54
CA TRP A 232 -7.71 -2.44 16.49
C TRP A 232 -7.67 -3.50 15.39
N ASN A 233 -7.70 -4.78 15.77
CA ASN A 233 -7.63 -5.91 14.83
C ASN A 233 -8.96 -6.16 14.11
N GLN A 234 -10.09 -5.83 14.72
CA GLN A 234 -11.40 -5.91 14.09
C GLN A 234 -11.69 -4.69 13.17
N ALA A 235 -10.96 -3.58 13.32
CA ALA A 235 -11.03 -2.46 12.40
C ALA A 235 -10.30 -2.81 11.08
N PRO A 236 -10.97 -2.80 9.91
CA PRO A 236 -10.35 -3.20 8.65
C PRO A 236 -9.14 -2.31 8.33
N SER A 237 -7.93 -2.88 8.45
CA SER A 237 -6.66 -2.15 8.46
C SER A 237 -6.27 -1.52 7.12
N HIS A 238 -6.93 -1.88 6.01
CA HIS A 238 -6.63 -1.32 4.69
C HIS A 238 -7.89 -0.92 3.94
N ALA A 239 -7.79 0.16 3.15
CA ALA A 239 -8.81 0.49 2.15
C ALA A 239 -9.07 -0.79 1.32
N PRO A 240 -10.35 -1.16 1.08
CA PRO A 240 -10.68 -2.44 0.46
C PRO A 240 -9.91 -2.55 -0.86
N ARG A 241 -8.99 -3.51 -0.95
CA ARG A 241 -8.22 -3.77 -2.17
C ARG A 241 -9.18 -4.37 -3.17
N ILE A 242 -9.16 -3.88 -4.41
CA ILE A 242 -9.96 -4.45 -5.49
C ILE A 242 -9.52 -5.91 -5.65
N ARG A 243 -10.47 -6.83 -5.49
CA ARG A 243 -10.17 -8.26 -5.68
C ARG A 243 -9.86 -8.49 -7.16
N LEU A 244 -8.97 -9.43 -7.48
CA LEU A 244 -8.60 -9.73 -8.88
C LEU A 244 -9.84 -10.00 -9.76
N ARG A 245 -10.86 -10.65 -9.20
CA ARG A 245 -12.14 -10.88 -9.89
C ARG A 245 -12.88 -9.59 -10.23
N GLU A 246 -12.97 -8.66 -9.29
CA GLU A 246 -13.60 -7.34 -9.50
C GLU A 246 -12.84 -6.53 -10.54
N PHE A 247 -11.51 -6.57 -10.48
CA PHE A 247 -10.64 -5.95 -11.47
C PHE A 247 -10.89 -6.50 -12.88
N LEU A 248 -10.95 -7.82 -13.04
CA LEU A 248 -11.22 -8.46 -14.33
C LEU A 248 -12.63 -8.16 -14.86
N THR A 249 -13.65 -8.09 -13.99
CA THR A 249 -15.01 -7.69 -14.40
C THR A 249 -15.08 -6.24 -14.88
N LEU A 250 -14.38 -5.32 -14.19
CA LEU A 250 -14.29 -3.92 -14.59
C LEU A 250 -13.50 -3.75 -15.89
N TYR A 251 -12.48 -4.58 -16.11
CA TYR A 251 -11.69 -4.56 -17.32
C TYR A 251 -12.48 -5.08 -18.54
N ALA A 252 -13.17 -6.21 -18.40
CA ALA A 252 -13.96 -6.80 -19.49
C ALA A 252 -15.10 -5.88 -19.97
N SER A 253 -15.65 -5.06 -19.07
CA SER A 253 -16.71 -4.08 -19.39
C SER A 253 -16.20 -2.76 -19.98
N ALA A 254 -14.89 -2.54 -20.00
CA ALA A 254 -14.28 -1.25 -20.35
C ALA A 254 -13.46 -1.26 -21.65
N GLN A 255 -13.92 -2.01 -22.66
CA GLN A 255 -13.26 -2.14 -23.97
C GLN A 255 -11.79 -2.57 -23.83
N PRO A 256 -11.56 -3.83 -23.43
CA PRO A 256 -10.25 -4.30 -22.99
C PRO A 256 -9.17 -4.32 -24.09
N PHE A 257 -9.54 -4.30 -25.38
CA PHE A 257 -8.57 -4.46 -26.47
C PHE A 257 -8.24 -3.12 -27.12
N ARG A 258 -7.11 -2.52 -26.75
CA ARG A 258 -6.62 -1.31 -27.42
C ARG A 258 -5.96 -1.69 -28.74
N LEU A 259 -6.63 -1.37 -29.85
CA LEU A 259 -6.18 -1.70 -31.21
C LEU A 259 -4.79 -1.15 -31.53
N GLU A 260 -4.45 0.02 -30.99
CA GLU A 260 -3.13 0.66 -31.14
C GLU A 260 -1.99 -0.23 -30.61
N TYR A 261 -2.17 -0.87 -29.44
CA TYR A 261 -1.17 -1.76 -28.86
C TYR A 261 -1.08 -3.09 -29.59
N LEU A 262 -2.17 -3.58 -30.20
CA LEU A 262 -2.13 -4.74 -31.08
C LEU A 262 -1.35 -4.45 -32.37
N GLY A 263 -1.54 -3.26 -32.94
CA GLY A 263 -0.74 -2.79 -34.08
C GLY A 263 0.75 -2.62 -33.73
N LEU A 264 1.06 -2.11 -32.53
CA LEU A 264 2.43 -2.03 -32.05
C LEU A 264 3.05 -3.43 -31.83
N ALA A 265 2.28 -4.38 -31.28
CA ALA A 265 2.72 -5.75 -31.10
C ALA A 265 3.09 -6.43 -32.43
N ALA A 266 2.38 -6.09 -33.52
CA ALA A 266 2.68 -6.57 -34.87
C ALA A 266 4.12 -6.27 -35.30
N VAL A 267 4.59 -5.05 -35.04
CA VAL A 267 5.95 -4.62 -35.39
C VAL A 267 6.99 -5.47 -34.65
N PHE A 268 6.74 -5.75 -33.38
CA PHE A 268 7.62 -6.61 -32.57
C PHE A 268 7.56 -8.07 -33.01
N LEU A 269 6.38 -8.62 -33.26
CA LEU A 269 6.22 -9.98 -33.78
C LEU A 269 6.94 -10.14 -35.13
N PHE A 270 6.92 -9.12 -35.98
CA PHE A 270 7.60 -9.17 -37.27
C PHE A 270 9.11 -9.19 -37.06
N GLY A 271 9.66 -8.23 -36.33
CA GLY A 271 11.11 -8.09 -36.15
C GLY A 271 11.76 -9.14 -35.23
N LEU A 272 11.01 -9.68 -34.27
CA LEU A 272 11.52 -10.64 -33.28
C LEU A 272 11.17 -12.09 -33.59
N THR A 273 10.13 -12.34 -34.39
CA THR A 273 9.64 -13.70 -34.63
C THR A 273 9.63 -14.04 -36.11
N TYR A 274 8.73 -13.44 -36.89
CA TYR A 274 8.46 -13.92 -38.25
C TYR A 274 9.60 -13.65 -39.24
N SER A 275 10.22 -12.47 -39.22
CA SER A 275 11.34 -12.13 -40.12
C SER A 275 12.62 -12.90 -39.85
N ARG A 276 12.70 -13.61 -38.70
CA ARG A 276 13.85 -14.44 -38.32
C ARG A 276 13.71 -15.90 -38.73
N VAL A 277 12.47 -16.34 -38.93
CA VAL A 277 12.14 -17.74 -39.19
C VAL A 277 11.73 -17.94 -40.65
N TYR A 278 11.13 -16.91 -41.25
CA TYR A 278 10.63 -16.95 -42.62
C TYR A 278 11.27 -15.88 -43.48
N GLU A 279 11.29 -16.12 -44.79
CA GLU A 279 11.65 -15.10 -45.77
C GLU A 279 10.75 -13.87 -45.64
N ILE A 280 11.29 -12.68 -45.95
CA ILE A 280 10.60 -11.40 -45.76
C ILE A 280 9.19 -11.37 -46.37
N PRO A 281 8.92 -11.85 -47.60
CA PRO A 281 7.58 -11.83 -48.17
C PRO A 281 6.57 -12.68 -47.38
N VAL A 282 6.99 -13.86 -46.93
CA VAL A 282 6.17 -14.79 -46.14
C VAL A 282 5.93 -14.22 -44.75
N ALA A 283 6.97 -13.69 -44.10
CA ALA A 283 6.88 -13.04 -42.81
C ALA A 283 5.91 -11.85 -42.83
N LEU A 284 5.95 -11.02 -43.89
CA LEU A 284 5.01 -9.91 -44.08
C LEU A 284 3.58 -10.40 -44.33
N ALA A 285 3.39 -11.47 -45.10
CA ALA A 285 2.07 -12.04 -45.36
C ALA A 285 1.43 -12.61 -44.08
N LEU A 286 2.17 -13.44 -43.32
CA LEU A 286 1.72 -13.98 -42.03
C LEU A 286 1.43 -12.86 -41.03
N MET A 287 2.28 -11.82 -40.99
CA MET A 287 2.04 -10.65 -40.15
C MET A 287 0.77 -9.91 -40.56
N GLY A 288 0.56 -9.67 -41.85
CA GLY A 288 -0.64 -9.00 -42.35
C GLY A 288 -1.93 -9.75 -41.98
N ILE A 289 -1.92 -11.07 -42.12
CA ILE A 289 -3.03 -11.94 -41.70
C ILE A 289 -3.26 -11.84 -40.20
N TRP A 290 -2.18 -11.93 -39.41
CA TRP A 290 -2.28 -11.83 -37.95
C TRP A 290 -2.85 -10.48 -37.52
N VAL A 291 -2.35 -9.36 -38.06
CA VAL A 291 -2.83 -8.01 -37.73
C VAL A 291 -4.30 -7.85 -38.09
N ALA A 292 -4.70 -8.27 -39.28
CA ALA A 292 -6.09 -8.19 -39.71
C ALA A 292 -7.00 -9.00 -38.76
N GLY A 293 -6.61 -10.23 -38.43
CA GLY A 293 -7.32 -11.09 -37.49
C GLY A 293 -7.38 -10.52 -36.07
N ALA A 294 -6.26 -10.03 -35.54
CA ALA A 294 -6.15 -9.47 -34.19
C ALA A 294 -6.97 -8.18 -34.05
N LEU A 295 -6.94 -7.29 -35.05
CA LEU A 295 -7.75 -6.08 -35.07
C LEU A 295 -9.24 -6.39 -35.17
N ALA A 296 -9.63 -7.33 -36.05
CA ALA A 296 -11.02 -7.76 -36.18
C ALA A 296 -11.53 -8.39 -34.88
N LEU A 297 -10.77 -9.30 -34.29
CA LEU A 297 -11.14 -9.98 -33.05
C LEU A 297 -11.14 -9.03 -31.85
N GLY A 298 -10.18 -8.10 -31.76
CA GLY A 298 -10.15 -7.06 -30.74
C GLY A 298 -11.33 -6.09 -30.85
N ALA A 299 -11.67 -5.66 -32.07
CA ALA A 299 -12.84 -4.82 -32.33
C ALA A 299 -14.15 -5.54 -31.98
N LEU A 300 -14.27 -6.82 -32.36
CA LEU A 300 -15.39 -7.67 -32.00
C LEU A 300 -15.51 -7.81 -30.48
N GLY A 301 -14.40 -8.05 -29.78
CA GLY A 301 -14.36 -8.12 -28.31
C GLY A 301 -14.80 -6.82 -27.65
N ASN A 302 -14.33 -5.67 -28.15
CA ASN A 302 -14.75 -4.36 -27.63
C ASN A 302 -16.23 -4.04 -27.87
N TRP A 303 -16.82 -4.60 -28.91
CA TRP A 303 -18.25 -4.45 -29.22
C TRP A 303 -19.11 -5.42 -28.41
N LEU A 304 -18.69 -6.67 -28.27
CA LEU A 304 -19.47 -7.76 -27.68
C LEU A 304 -19.34 -7.85 -26.15
N LEU A 305 -18.14 -7.67 -25.59
CA LEU A 305 -17.91 -7.88 -24.15
C LEU A 305 -18.70 -6.91 -23.25
N PRO A 306 -18.88 -5.61 -23.58
CA PRO A 306 -19.67 -4.72 -22.76
C PRO A 306 -21.15 -5.08 -22.66
N SER A 307 -21.72 -5.81 -23.63
CA SER A 307 -23.13 -6.22 -23.62
C SER A 307 -23.38 -7.55 -22.89
N LEU A 308 -22.32 -8.28 -22.54
CA LEU A 308 -22.39 -9.60 -21.91
C LEU A 308 -22.04 -9.52 -20.42
N GLU A 309 -22.89 -8.91 -19.58
CA GLU A 309 -22.62 -8.70 -18.14
C GLU A 309 -22.20 -9.99 -17.40
N ARG A 310 -22.84 -11.13 -17.70
CA ARG A 310 -22.54 -12.43 -17.07
C ARG A 310 -21.33 -13.15 -17.67
N TYR A 311 -20.99 -12.90 -18.93
CA TYR A 311 -19.96 -13.62 -19.68
C TYR A 311 -18.77 -12.75 -20.10
N GLY A 312 -18.70 -11.50 -19.67
CA GLY A 312 -17.63 -10.59 -20.04
C GLY A 312 -16.24 -11.10 -19.67
N VAL A 313 -16.07 -11.67 -18.46
CA VAL A 313 -14.78 -12.22 -18.03
C VAL A 313 -14.42 -13.51 -18.80
N PRO A 314 -15.28 -14.54 -18.88
CA PRO A 314 -15.01 -15.71 -19.73
C PRO A 314 -14.74 -15.35 -21.20
N GLY A 315 -15.50 -14.42 -21.79
CA GLY A 315 -15.33 -13.98 -23.17
C GLY A 315 -14.01 -13.23 -23.37
N TYR A 316 -13.62 -12.37 -22.43
CA TYR A 316 -12.32 -11.70 -22.45
C TYR A 316 -11.16 -12.71 -22.40
N LEU A 317 -11.24 -13.71 -21.51
CA LEU A 317 -10.23 -14.75 -21.41
C LEU A 317 -10.18 -15.63 -22.67
N ALA A 318 -11.33 -15.94 -23.27
CA ALA A 318 -11.41 -16.70 -24.52
C ALA A 318 -10.74 -15.94 -25.67
N ILE A 319 -11.08 -14.65 -25.87
CA ILE A 319 -10.47 -13.82 -26.92
C ILE A 319 -8.97 -13.66 -26.70
N SER A 320 -8.56 -13.39 -25.45
CA SER A 320 -7.13 -13.28 -25.12
C SER A 320 -6.39 -14.60 -25.35
N GLY A 321 -7.02 -15.73 -25.01
CA GLY A 321 -6.49 -17.06 -25.29
C GLY A 321 -6.27 -17.31 -26.78
N VAL A 322 -7.27 -16.99 -27.62
CA VAL A 322 -7.17 -17.08 -29.08
C VAL A 322 -6.06 -16.19 -29.62
N LEU A 323 -5.92 -14.96 -29.12
CA LEU A 323 -4.82 -14.08 -29.52
C LEU A 323 -3.46 -14.67 -29.12
N LEU A 324 -3.30 -15.14 -27.88
CA LEU A 324 -2.03 -15.71 -27.40
C LEU A 324 -1.62 -16.96 -28.18
N THR A 325 -2.56 -17.83 -28.55
CA THR A 325 -2.28 -19.08 -29.29
C THR A 325 -2.35 -18.94 -30.81
N SER A 326 -2.58 -17.73 -31.34
CA SER A 326 -2.74 -17.47 -32.78
C SER A 326 -1.49 -17.76 -33.62
N SER A 327 -0.33 -18.00 -33.02
CA SER A 327 0.86 -18.49 -33.73
C SER A 327 0.65 -19.89 -34.31
N LEU A 328 -0.07 -20.77 -33.63
CA LEU A 328 -0.30 -22.16 -34.07
C LEU A 328 -0.99 -22.26 -35.45
N PRO A 329 -2.14 -21.60 -35.70
CA PRO A 329 -2.74 -21.62 -37.03
C PRO A 329 -1.88 -20.92 -38.09
N LEU A 330 -1.06 -19.93 -37.71
CA LEU A 330 -0.13 -19.28 -38.65
C LEU A 330 1.05 -20.17 -39.03
N LEU A 331 1.56 -20.98 -38.09
CA LEU A 331 2.56 -21.99 -38.38
C LEU A 331 2.02 -23.04 -39.36
N LEU A 332 0.80 -23.53 -39.11
CA LEU A 332 0.13 -24.48 -40.02
C LEU A 332 -0.09 -23.85 -41.40
N LEU A 333 -0.49 -22.59 -41.47
CA LEU A 333 -0.66 -21.88 -42.74
C LEU A 333 0.67 -21.76 -43.51
N ALA A 334 1.76 -21.40 -42.81
CA ALA A 334 3.09 -21.34 -43.40
C ALA A 334 3.53 -22.70 -43.97
N GLU A 335 3.25 -23.78 -43.24
CA GLU A 335 3.54 -25.15 -43.68
C GLU A 335 2.76 -25.49 -44.96
N THR A 336 1.49 -25.09 -45.08
CA THR A 336 0.74 -25.26 -46.35
C THR A 336 1.26 -24.44 -47.52
N TRP A 337 2.05 -23.38 -47.25
CA TRP A 337 2.77 -22.61 -48.26
C TRP A 337 4.16 -23.19 -48.57
N GLY A 338 4.53 -24.31 -47.94
CA GLY A 338 5.81 -24.98 -48.12
C GLY A 338 6.93 -24.47 -47.19
N TYR A 339 6.60 -23.70 -46.15
CA TYR A 339 7.58 -23.15 -45.21
C TYR A 339 7.42 -23.78 -43.82
N SER A 340 8.36 -24.64 -43.43
CA SER A 340 8.45 -25.20 -42.07
C SER A 340 9.39 -24.37 -41.20
N ALA A 341 8.99 -24.08 -39.96
CA ALA A 341 9.91 -23.53 -38.96
C ALA A 341 10.74 -24.68 -38.37
N GLU A 342 12.07 -24.56 -38.38
CA GLU A 342 12.97 -25.55 -37.76
C GLU A 342 12.67 -25.70 -36.26
N GLU A 343 12.46 -24.55 -35.59
CA GLU A 343 12.11 -24.49 -34.16
C GLU A 343 10.72 -23.83 -33.96
N PRO A 344 9.62 -24.57 -34.13
CA PRO A 344 8.26 -24.00 -34.02
C PRO A 344 7.96 -23.46 -32.63
N TRP A 345 8.57 -24.03 -31.58
CA TRP A 345 8.38 -23.57 -30.20
C TRP A 345 9.02 -22.21 -29.92
N ARG A 346 10.09 -21.84 -30.65
CA ARG A 346 10.63 -20.47 -30.64
C ARG A 346 9.57 -19.47 -31.10
N VAL A 347 8.89 -19.77 -32.21
CA VAL A 347 7.81 -18.93 -32.75
C VAL A 347 6.66 -18.80 -31.76
N VAL A 348 6.19 -19.92 -31.20
CA VAL A 348 5.06 -19.92 -30.26
C VAL A 348 5.39 -19.14 -28.99
N SER A 349 6.53 -19.40 -28.35
CA SER A 349 6.89 -18.75 -27.08
C SER A 349 7.07 -17.24 -27.24
N LEU A 350 7.75 -16.78 -28.30
CA LEU A 350 7.94 -15.34 -28.55
C LEU A 350 6.62 -14.64 -28.87
N HIS A 351 5.73 -15.32 -29.61
CA HIS A 351 4.41 -14.80 -29.92
C HIS A 351 3.58 -14.59 -28.65
N VAL A 352 3.53 -15.60 -27.79
CA VAL A 352 2.82 -15.55 -26.51
C VAL A 352 3.38 -14.45 -25.61
N ILE A 353 4.71 -14.35 -25.46
CA ILE A 353 5.34 -13.34 -24.60
C ILE A 353 5.06 -11.92 -25.12
N THR A 354 5.21 -11.69 -26.43
CA THR A 354 4.98 -10.38 -27.05
C THR A 354 3.54 -9.92 -26.85
N LEU A 355 2.58 -10.83 -27.05
CA LEU A 355 1.16 -10.52 -26.86
C LEU A 355 0.77 -10.40 -25.40
N PHE A 356 1.36 -11.19 -24.52
CA PHE A 356 1.15 -11.04 -23.09
C PHE A 356 1.58 -9.64 -22.62
N VAL A 357 2.74 -9.15 -23.07
CA VAL A 357 3.22 -7.80 -22.76
C VAL A 357 2.29 -6.73 -23.35
N ALA A 358 1.86 -6.87 -24.60
CA ALA A 358 0.95 -5.93 -25.24
C ALA A 358 -0.42 -5.84 -24.55
N LEU A 359 -1.00 -6.99 -24.19
CA LEU A 359 -2.27 -7.07 -23.45
C LEU A 359 -2.12 -6.57 -22.01
N SER A 360 -0.97 -6.79 -21.37
CA SER A 360 -0.70 -6.26 -20.03
C SER A 360 -0.59 -4.74 -20.02
N THR A 361 -0.08 -4.16 -21.11
CA THR A 361 0.08 -2.72 -21.30
C THR A 361 -1.26 -1.99 -21.46
N SER A 362 -2.27 -2.65 -22.00
CA SER A 362 -3.61 -2.07 -22.15
C SER A 362 -4.41 -2.02 -20.83
N LEU A 363 -3.99 -2.79 -19.81
CA LEU A 363 -4.69 -2.90 -18.52
C LEU A 363 -4.97 -1.54 -17.85
N PRO A 364 -3.98 -0.64 -17.68
CA PRO A 364 -4.19 0.58 -16.91
C PRO A 364 -5.10 1.59 -17.63
N SER A 365 -5.00 1.68 -18.96
CA SER A 365 -5.81 2.59 -19.76
C SER A 365 -7.28 2.18 -19.83
N ALA A 366 -7.59 0.88 -19.77
CA ALA A 366 -8.98 0.43 -19.71
C ALA A 366 -9.58 0.64 -18.32
N VAL A 367 -8.80 0.47 -17.25
CA VAL A 367 -9.23 0.75 -15.86
C VAL A 367 -9.53 2.24 -15.68
N SER A 368 -8.74 3.12 -16.30
CA SER A 368 -9.00 4.57 -16.37
C SER A 368 -10.33 4.91 -17.05
N VAL A 369 -10.67 4.23 -18.16
CA VAL A 369 -11.97 4.41 -18.85
C VAL A 369 -13.11 3.80 -18.06
N ALA A 370 -12.92 2.61 -17.49
CA ALA A 370 -13.86 1.97 -16.57
C ALA A 370 -14.20 2.92 -15.42
N ARG A 371 -13.19 3.56 -14.82
CA ARG A 371 -13.35 4.57 -13.78
C ARG A 371 -14.23 5.73 -14.25
N SER A 372 -13.97 6.33 -15.43
CA SER A 372 -14.79 7.45 -15.90
C SER A 372 -16.28 7.08 -16.02
N ARG A 373 -16.55 5.83 -16.45
CA ARG A 373 -17.91 5.28 -16.55
C ARG A 373 -18.50 4.92 -15.19
N ILE A 374 -17.71 4.35 -14.29
CA ILE A 374 -18.14 4.03 -12.91
C ILE A 374 -18.43 5.32 -12.15
N LEU A 375 -17.65 6.38 -12.33
CA LEU A 375 -17.92 7.69 -11.70
C LEU A 375 -19.14 8.37 -12.30
N ALA A 376 -19.30 8.33 -13.63
CA ALA A 376 -20.51 8.81 -14.28
C ALA A 376 -21.74 7.99 -13.86
N SER A 377 -21.58 6.67 -13.70
CA SER A 377 -22.63 5.75 -13.26
C SER A 377 -22.91 5.86 -11.77
N LEU A 378 -21.93 6.12 -10.91
CA LEU A 378 -22.11 6.41 -9.47
C LEU A 378 -22.84 7.74 -9.28
N LYS A 379 -22.55 8.72 -10.14
CA LYS A 379 -23.26 10.00 -10.19
C LYS A 379 -24.71 9.83 -10.67
N ASN A 380 -24.96 8.90 -11.58
CA ASN A 380 -26.28 8.66 -12.18
C ASN A 380 -27.09 7.53 -11.51
N SER A 381 -26.47 6.68 -10.73
CA SER A 381 -27.05 5.53 -10.05
C SER A 381 -26.35 5.38 -8.71
N LEU A 382 -26.90 6.08 -7.73
CA LEU A 382 -26.57 5.95 -6.32
C LEU A 382 -27.06 4.58 -5.85
N ASP A 383 -26.37 3.49 -6.22
CA ASP A 383 -26.64 2.16 -5.66
C ASP A 383 -26.21 2.17 -4.20
N SER A 384 -27.12 2.68 -3.38
CA SER A 384 -26.92 3.04 -2.00
C SER A 384 -26.40 1.88 -1.15
N SER A 385 -26.62 0.62 -1.54
CA SER A 385 -26.27 -0.57 -0.75
C SER A 385 -24.75 -0.79 -0.58
N THR A 386 -23.99 -0.65 -1.66
CA THR A 386 -22.54 -0.89 -1.65
C THR A 386 -21.80 0.31 -1.05
N LEU A 387 -22.28 1.52 -1.35
CA LEU A 387 -21.78 2.76 -0.71
C LEU A 387 -22.07 2.78 0.79
N LYS A 388 -23.30 2.40 1.20
CA LYS A 388 -23.67 2.20 2.62
C LYS A 388 -22.67 1.33 3.34
N LYS A 389 -22.35 0.16 2.78
CA LYS A 389 -21.43 -0.79 3.40
C LYS A 389 -20.04 -0.21 3.57
N LEU A 390 -19.48 0.37 2.50
CA LEU A 390 -18.14 0.97 2.52
C LEU A 390 -18.04 2.18 3.46
N HIS A 391 -19.09 3.01 3.52
CA HIS A 391 -19.18 4.15 4.43
C HIS A 391 -19.24 3.71 5.89
N VAL A 392 -20.11 2.73 6.20
CA VAL A 392 -20.26 2.20 7.56
C VAL A 392 -18.97 1.54 8.03
N GLU A 393 -18.32 0.74 7.18
CA GLU A 393 -17.02 0.12 7.49
C GLU A 393 -15.93 1.17 7.76
N SER A 394 -15.88 2.24 6.96
CA SER A 394 -14.91 3.33 7.14
C SER A 394 -15.15 4.14 8.41
N ARG A 395 -16.40 4.54 8.70
CA ARG A 395 -16.74 5.27 9.93
C ARG A 395 -16.54 4.42 11.18
N LEU A 396 -16.92 3.14 11.12
CA LEU A 396 -16.69 2.21 12.22
C LEU A 396 -15.19 2.06 12.48
N LYS A 397 -14.35 1.98 11.44
CA LYS A 397 -12.89 1.98 11.58
C LYS A 397 -12.39 3.22 12.34
N VAL A 398 -12.82 4.42 11.94
CA VAL A 398 -12.39 5.67 12.61
C VAL A 398 -12.84 5.69 14.07
N VAL A 399 -14.08 5.28 14.35
CA VAL A 399 -14.61 5.23 15.72
C VAL A 399 -13.88 4.18 16.56
N SER A 400 -13.70 2.96 16.06
CA SER A 400 -12.96 1.90 16.75
C SER A 400 -11.52 2.31 17.05
N HIS A 401 -10.84 2.98 16.11
CA HIS A 401 -9.50 3.51 16.37
C HIS A 401 -9.49 4.63 17.41
N LYS A 402 -10.45 5.57 17.39
CA LYS A 402 -10.56 6.62 18.40
C LYS A 402 -10.84 6.05 19.79
N VAL A 403 -11.75 5.08 19.89
CA VAL A 403 -12.09 4.41 21.15
C VAL A 403 -10.90 3.60 21.67
N ALA A 404 -10.24 2.83 20.79
CA ALA A 404 -9.02 2.10 21.14
C ALA A 404 -7.90 3.04 21.62
N SER A 405 -7.73 4.21 20.99
CA SER A 405 -6.74 5.22 21.36
C SER A 405 -7.01 5.82 22.74
N ARG A 406 -8.26 6.24 23.01
CA ARG A 406 -8.64 6.80 24.32
C ARG A 406 -8.53 5.77 25.45
N LEU A 407 -8.94 4.52 25.20
CA LEU A 407 -8.78 3.42 26.16
C LEU A 407 -7.30 3.12 26.44
N HIS A 408 -6.47 3.18 25.40
CA HIS A 408 -5.05 2.88 25.50
C HIS A 408 -4.26 3.96 26.26
N GLY A 409 -4.60 5.24 26.04
CA GLY A 409 -3.87 6.37 26.59
C GLY A 409 -4.38 6.85 27.95
N ASP A 410 -5.62 7.36 27.98
CA ASP A 410 -6.06 8.24 29.06
C ASP A 410 -6.46 7.47 30.29
N VAL A 411 -7.35 6.49 30.09
CA VAL A 411 -7.90 5.73 31.20
C VAL A 411 -6.76 4.88 31.80
N ARG A 412 -5.84 4.37 30.96
CA ARG A 412 -4.82 3.38 31.35
C ARG A 412 -3.68 4.05 32.08
N GLY A 413 -3.23 5.19 31.54
CA GLY A 413 -2.20 6.00 32.17
C GLY A 413 -2.66 6.55 33.52
N ASN A 414 -3.88 7.07 33.61
CA ASN A 414 -4.43 7.57 34.88
C ASN A 414 -4.59 6.48 35.94
N PHE A 415 -5.06 5.28 35.54
CA PHE A 415 -5.15 4.15 36.45
C PHE A 415 -3.78 3.67 36.94
N LEU A 416 -2.79 3.59 36.02
CA LEU A 416 -1.43 3.22 36.36
C LEU A 416 -0.78 4.22 37.33
N ALA A 417 -0.92 5.52 37.08
CA ALA A 417 -0.44 6.57 37.97
C ALA A 417 -1.02 6.41 39.38
N ALA A 418 -2.34 6.20 39.48
CA ALA A 418 -3.00 6.06 40.77
C ALA A 418 -2.55 4.80 41.54
N ILE A 419 -2.33 3.66 40.85
CA ILE A 419 -1.75 2.46 41.48
C ILE A 419 -0.31 2.69 41.93
N LEU A 420 0.52 3.36 41.13
CA LEU A 420 1.92 3.65 41.50
C LEU A 420 2.01 4.57 42.73
N LYS A 421 1.12 5.56 42.81
CA LYS A 421 1.00 6.45 43.98
C LYS A 421 0.60 5.69 45.24
N LEU A 422 -0.39 4.80 45.11
CA LEU A 422 -0.80 3.91 46.19
C LEU A 422 0.34 2.98 46.64
N GLN A 423 1.11 2.42 45.70
CA GLN A 423 2.28 1.60 46.00
C GLN A 423 3.37 2.38 46.76
N ASP A 424 3.66 3.62 46.35
CA ASP A 424 4.64 4.49 47.03
C ASP A 424 4.21 4.82 48.48
N HIS A 425 2.94 5.20 48.69
CA HIS A 425 2.42 5.45 50.05
C HIS A 425 2.46 4.21 50.95
N LEU A 426 2.15 3.03 50.40
CA LEU A 426 2.25 1.76 51.13
C LEU A 426 3.69 1.38 51.44
N ALA A 427 4.63 1.65 50.54
CA ALA A 427 6.07 1.44 50.77
C ALA A 427 6.61 2.36 51.88
N ARG A 428 6.05 3.58 51.99
CA ARG A 428 6.37 4.55 53.05
C ARG A 428 5.60 4.34 54.36
N ASN A 429 4.75 3.31 54.44
CA ASN A 429 3.85 3.02 55.56
C ASN A 429 2.89 4.19 55.90
N ASP A 430 2.55 5.05 54.94
CA ASP A 430 1.55 6.10 55.12
C ASP A 430 0.15 5.57 54.83
N THR A 431 -0.44 4.93 55.84
CA THR A 431 -1.75 4.27 55.74
C THR A 431 -2.90 5.26 55.49
N GLU A 432 -2.77 6.50 55.98
CA GLU A 432 -3.77 7.55 55.77
C GLU A 432 -3.73 8.08 54.34
N ALA A 433 -2.55 8.28 53.76
CA ALA A 433 -2.41 8.62 52.35
C ALA A 433 -2.84 7.48 51.43
N ALA A 434 -2.51 6.23 51.77
CA ALA A 434 -2.96 5.04 51.02
C ALA A 434 -4.50 4.91 51.00
N ARG A 435 -5.18 5.16 52.14
CA ARG A 435 -6.66 5.13 52.20
C ARG A 435 -7.29 6.26 51.37
N ARG A 436 -6.69 7.45 51.35
CA ARG A 436 -7.12 8.55 50.47
C ARG A 436 -6.98 8.20 49.00
N ASP A 437 -5.88 7.56 48.60
CA ASP A 437 -5.67 7.12 47.22
C ASP A 437 -6.62 6.00 46.80
N ILE A 438 -6.93 5.04 47.69
CA ILE A 438 -7.96 4.01 47.43
C ILE A 438 -9.32 4.67 47.14
N HIS A 439 -9.71 5.66 47.96
CA HIS A 439 -10.95 6.40 47.75
C HIS A 439 -10.93 7.24 46.46
N ALA A 440 -9.81 7.85 46.12
CA ALA A 440 -9.63 8.59 44.88
C ALA A 440 -9.73 7.68 43.65
N ILE A 441 -9.10 6.49 43.68
CA ILE A 441 -9.21 5.48 42.62
C ILE A 441 -10.67 5.04 42.44
N ARG A 442 -11.39 4.78 43.54
CA ARG A 442 -12.83 4.43 43.47
C ARG A 442 -13.66 5.53 42.81
N LEU A 443 -13.43 6.79 43.17
CA LEU A 443 -14.12 7.93 42.57
C LEU A 443 -13.86 8.03 41.06
N VAL A 444 -12.61 7.83 40.62
CA VAL A 444 -12.26 7.83 39.19
C VAL A 444 -12.94 6.69 38.45
N LEU A 445 -12.98 5.48 39.02
CA LEU A 445 -13.65 4.34 38.41
C LEU A 445 -15.18 4.55 38.31
N GLN A 446 -15.81 5.15 39.31
CA GLN A 446 -17.25 5.47 39.33
C GLN A 446 -17.61 6.65 38.41
N GLN A 447 -16.75 7.66 38.29
CA GLN A 447 -16.95 8.77 37.37
C GLN A 447 -16.81 8.32 35.91
N SER A 448 -15.93 7.37 35.61
CA SER A 448 -15.82 6.73 34.30
C SER A 448 -17.09 5.96 33.89
N GLU A 449 -17.94 5.52 34.81
CA GLU A 449 -19.24 4.90 34.48
C GLU A 449 -20.30 5.93 34.03
N SER A 450 -20.12 7.21 34.36
CA SER A 450 -21.13 8.26 34.19
C SER A 450 -20.86 9.22 33.02
N ALA A 451 -19.63 9.28 32.52
CA ALA A 451 -19.24 10.20 31.45
C ALA A 451 -19.31 9.51 30.06
N PRO A 452 -20.10 10.03 29.10
CA PRO A 452 -20.09 9.52 27.74
C PRO A 452 -18.73 9.79 27.09
N LEU A 453 -18.09 8.73 26.58
CA LEU A 453 -16.86 8.81 25.77
C LEU A 453 -17.06 9.82 24.62
N GLY A 454 -16.33 10.95 24.67
CA GLY A 454 -16.27 11.93 23.58
C GLY A 454 -17.08 13.23 23.73
N ALA A 455 -17.40 13.66 24.95
CA ALA A 455 -18.07 14.95 25.20
C ALA A 455 -17.23 15.99 25.98
N GLY A 456 -15.97 15.69 26.29
CA GLY A 456 -15.07 16.56 27.06
C GLY A 456 -14.17 17.47 26.21
N ASP A 457 -13.69 18.54 26.83
CA ASP A 457 -12.65 19.43 26.28
C ASP A 457 -11.28 18.70 26.32
N GLU A 458 -10.76 18.32 25.15
CA GLU A 458 -9.51 17.55 25.02
C GLU A 458 -8.29 18.28 25.59
N LEU A 459 -8.31 19.61 25.64
CA LEU A 459 -7.22 20.38 26.26
C LEU A 459 -7.27 20.23 27.79
N ALA A 460 -8.47 20.28 28.37
CA ALA A 460 -8.68 20.07 29.80
C ALA A 460 -8.39 18.63 30.22
N GLU A 461 -8.70 17.65 29.37
CA GLU A 461 -8.34 16.24 29.57
C GLU A 461 -6.80 16.05 29.60
N LEU A 462 -6.05 16.69 28.69
CA LEU A 462 -4.59 16.66 28.69
C LEU A 462 -3.99 17.29 29.95
N GLU A 463 -4.52 18.43 30.38
CA GLU A 463 -4.05 19.15 31.56
C GLU A 463 -4.28 18.33 32.82
N ALA A 464 -5.44 17.68 32.94
CA ALA A 464 -5.74 16.76 34.04
C ALA A 464 -4.78 15.55 34.04
N PHE A 465 -4.50 14.97 32.86
CA PHE A 465 -3.55 13.87 32.72
C PHE A 465 -2.14 14.27 33.19
N ILE A 466 -1.60 15.40 32.73
CA ILE A 466 -0.27 15.89 33.11
C ILE A 466 -0.20 16.18 34.61
N THR A 467 -1.24 16.80 35.16
CA THR A 467 -1.32 17.11 36.60
C THR A 467 -1.34 15.85 37.47
N ASN A 468 -1.97 14.78 37.01
CA ASN A 468 -2.01 13.53 37.74
C ASN A 468 -0.62 12.85 37.80
N TRP A 469 0.14 12.93 36.70
CA TRP A 469 1.48 12.38 36.63
C TRP A 469 2.56 13.25 37.29
N SER A 470 2.38 14.57 37.33
CA SER A 470 3.35 15.48 37.98
C SER A 470 3.48 15.24 39.50
N ALA A 471 2.53 14.53 40.10
CA ALA A 471 2.61 14.07 41.48
C ALA A 471 3.61 12.91 41.69
N LEU A 472 4.05 12.24 40.62
CA LEU A 472 4.91 11.04 40.66
C LEU A 472 6.28 11.29 40.02
N ILE A 473 6.33 12.11 38.97
CA ILE A 473 7.54 12.40 38.20
C ILE A 473 7.58 13.90 37.87
N ASP A 474 8.78 14.43 37.63
CA ASP A 474 8.93 15.84 37.27
C ASP A 474 8.54 16.08 35.80
N ILE A 475 7.31 16.54 35.55
CA ILE A 475 6.85 16.95 34.22
C ILE A 475 6.95 18.47 34.07
N GLY A 476 7.80 18.92 33.15
CA GLY A 476 7.95 20.33 32.81
C GLY A 476 7.33 20.65 31.46
N LEU A 477 6.41 21.62 31.43
CA LEU A 477 5.91 22.25 30.22
C LEU A 477 6.75 23.51 29.94
N GLU A 478 7.49 23.53 28.83
CA GLU A 478 8.27 24.72 28.45
C GLU A 478 7.38 25.86 27.96
N GLN A 479 6.18 25.55 27.48
CA GLN A 479 5.16 26.50 27.07
C GLN A 479 3.76 26.05 27.54
N PRO A 480 2.83 26.99 27.80
CA PRO A 480 1.46 26.65 28.17
C PRO A 480 0.73 25.88 27.07
N LEU A 481 -0.11 24.90 27.45
CA LEU A 481 -0.92 24.11 26.49
C LEU A 481 -1.85 24.99 25.63
N ALA A 482 -2.26 26.16 26.14
CA ALA A 482 -3.08 27.13 25.42
C ALA A 482 -2.43 27.68 24.14
N VAL A 483 -1.11 27.51 23.97
CA VAL A 483 -0.37 27.92 22.76
C VAL A 483 -0.59 26.94 21.59
N ILE A 484 -1.08 25.73 21.86
CA ILE A 484 -1.33 24.71 20.84
C ILE A 484 -2.51 25.14 19.97
N PRO A 485 -2.36 25.26 18.63
CA PRO A 485 -3.48 25.60 17.77
C PRO A 485 -4.53 24.49 17.78
N THR A 486 -5.81 24.86 17.81
CA THR A 486 -6.97 23.94 17.91
C THR A 486 -6.91 22.72 16.98
N PRO A 487 -6.49 22.85 15.70
CA PRO A 487 -6.39 21.69 14.80
C PRO A 487 -5.39 20.60 15.25
N TYR A 488 -4.40 20.95 16.06
CA TYR A 488 -3.33 20.04 16.49
C TYR A 488 -3.55 19.46 17.89
N ILE A 489 -4.49 19.98 18.68
CA ILE A 489 -4.79 19.50 20.04
C ILE A 489 -5.01 17.98 20.10
N PRO A 490 -5.80 17.35 19.21
CA PRO A 490 -6.04 15.89 19.29
C PRO A 490 -4.78 15.06 19.05
N ALA A 491 -3.92 15.51 18.13
CA ALA A 491 -2.66 14.85 17.81
C ALA A 491 -1.66 15.00 18.95
N VAL A 492 -1.52 16.22 19.49
CA VAL A 492 -0.66 16.50 20.63
C VAL A 492 -1.09 15.72 21.86
N HIS A 493 -2.39 15.71 22.17
CA HIS A 493 -2.95 14.91 23.27
C HIS A 493 -2.53 13.45 23.17
N THR A 494 -2.77 12.83 22.01
CA THR A 494 -2.43 11.42 21.77
C THR A 494 -0.93 11.14 21.94
N ILE A 495 -0.08 11.98 21.33
CA ILE A 495 1.37 11.79 21.35
C ILE A 495 1.95 11.98 22.75
N VAL A 496 1.52 13.01 23.47
CA VAL A 496 1.99 13.30 24.83
C VAL A 496 1.59 12.18 25.79
N VAL A 497 0.33 11.72 25.72
CA VAL A 497 -0.16 10.63 26.59
C VAL A 497 0.64 9.34 26.36
N ASP A 498 0.88 8.97 25.10
CA ASP A 498 1.66 7.77 24.78
C ASP A 498 3.14 7.92 25.19
N ALA A 499 3.75 9.08 24.94
CA ALA A 499 5.14 9.35 25.29
C ALA A 499 5.37 9.31 26.81
N VAL A 500 4.49 9.90 27.61
CA VAL A 500 4.54 9.85 29.08
C VAL A 500 4.39 8.42 29.57
N ASN A 501 3.37 7.69 29.09
CA ASN A 501 3.17 6.30 29.46
C ASN A 501 4.38 5.42 29.14
N ASN A 502 5.00 5.60 27.96
CA ASN A 502 6.18 4.85 27.56
C ASN A 502 7.42 5.20 28.40
N ALA A 503 7.68 6.49 28.63
CA ALA A 503 8.80 6.97 29.41
C ALA A 503 8.79 6.42 30.84
N VAL A 504 7.61 6.41 31.50
CA VAL A 504 7.49 5.90 32.87
C VAL A 504 7.46 4.37 32.91
N ARG A 505 6.64 3.75 32.08
CA ARG A 505 6.40 2.29 32.15
C ARG A 505 7.58 1.46 31.67
N HIS A 506 8.18 1.87 30.56
CA HIS A 506 9.26 1.12 29.92
C HIS A 506 10.62 1.75 30.23
N GLY A 507 10.69 3.08 30.26
CA GLY A 507 11.92 3.81 30.54
C GLY A 507 12.24 3.96 32.02
N LYS A 508 11.26 3.86 32.92
CA LYS A 508 11.41 4.24 34.35
C LYS A 508 11.96 5.66 34.50
N ALA A 509 11.47 6.59 33.68
CA ALA A 509 11.90 7.98 33.72
C ALA A 509 11.48 8.67 35.02
N ASP A 510 12.36 9.54 35.54
CA ASP A 510 12.12 10.38 36.70
C ASP A 510 11.67 11.80 36.30
N TRP A 511 12.01 12.24 35.09
CA TRP A 511 11.58 13.51 34.54
C TRP A 511 11.19 13.42 33.06
N ILE A 512 10.27 14.30 32.67
CA ILE A 512 9.82 14.50 31.30
C ILE A 512 9.74 16.00 31.00
N ARG A 513 10.29 16.42 29.86
CA ARG A 513 10.15 17.79 29.34
C ARG A 513 9.38 17.77 28.03
N ILE A 514 8.33 18.59 27.98
CA ILE A 514 7.46 18.72 26.81
C ILE A 514 7.57 20.15 26.31
N ASN A 515 7.93 20.28 25.03
CA ASN A 515 8.03 21.57 24.34
C ASN A 515 7.20 21.57 23.06
N PHE A 516 6.63 22.73 22.75
CA PHE A 516 5.85 23.01 21.55
C PHE A 516 6.47 24.23 20.87
N SER A 517 6.85 24.13 19.61
CA SER A 517 7.28 25.30 18.84
C SER A 517 6.67 25.28 17.45
N ARG A 518 6.45 26.47 16.88
CA ARG A 518 5.91 26.61 15.53
C ARG A 518 7.07 26.82 14.58
N ASP A 519 7.23 25.94 13.60
CA ASP A 519 8.29 26.05 12.61
C ASP A 519 7.74 25.80 11.20
N ALA A 520 8.02 26.73 10.27
CA ALA A 520 7.76 26.61 8.83
C ALA A 520 6.41 25.97 8.39
N GLY A 521 5.30 26.26 9.08
CA GLY A 521 3.98 25.71 8.75
C GLY A 521 3.62 24.37 9.42
N ALA A 522 4.47 23.90 10.32
CA ALA A 522 4.27 22.72 11.17
C ALA A 522 4.32 23.08 12.67
N LEU A 523 3.75 22.21 13.50
CA LEU A 523 3.91 22.25 14.96
C LEU A 523 4.98 21.22 15.33
N LEU A 524 6.12 21.67 15.84
CA LEU A 524 7.17 20.82 16.37
C LEU A 524 6.84 20.49 17.84
N LEU A 525 6.50 19.23 18.09
CA LEU A 525 6.34 18.65 19.42
C LEU A 525 7.62 17.89 19.80
N THR A 526 8.25 18.28 20.90
CA THR A 526 9.41 17.57 21.46
C THR A 526 9.04 17.03 22.84
N VAL A 527 9.21 15.72 23.04
CA VAL A 527 9.06 15.07 24.35
C VAL A 527 10.38 14.39 24.70
N GLN A 528 11.03 14.84 25.78
CA GLN A 528 12.31 14.32 26.26
C GLN A 528 12.14 13.71 27.65
N ASN A 529 12.89 12.65 27.94
CA ASN A 529 12.88 11.99 29.25
C ASN A 529 14.25 11.36 29.56
N ASN A 530 14.52 11.03 30.82
CA ASN A 530 15.74 10.33 31.26
C ASN A 530 15.59 8.82 31.43
N GLY A 531 14.51 8.22 30.94
CA GLY A 531 14.29 6.79 31.03
C GLY A 531 15.28 5.98 30.20
N ALA A 532 15.44 4.70 30.54
CA ALA A 532 16.25 3.75 29.80
C ALA A 532 15.65 3.51 28.40
N PRO A 533 16.46 3.55 27.32
CA PRO A 533 15.98 3.27 25.97
C PRO A 533 15.60 1.79 25.84
N SER A 534 14.46 1.50 25.21
CA SER A 534 14.08 0.12 24.89
C SER A 534 14.90 -0.40 23.71
N GLN A 535 15.44 -1.61 23.82
CA GLN A 535 16.13 -2.25 22.69
C GLN A 535 15.08 -2.65 21.63
N GLY A 536 15.28 -2.19 20.40
CA GLY A 536 14.32 -2.24 19.29
C GLY A 536 13.49 -3.53 19.22
N GLY A 537 12.21 -3.39 19.57
CA GLY A 537 11.17 -4.40 19.37
C GLY A 537 10.24 -4.02 18.21
N LYS A 538 9.41 -4.96 17.74
CA LYS A 538 8.36 -4.72 16.74
C LYS A 538 7.58 -3.45 17.10
N SER A 539 7.39 -2.55 16.12
CA SER A 539 6.58 -1.33 16.26
C SER A 539 5.25 -1.66 16.96
N GLY A 540 5.05 -1.08 18.13
CA GLY A 540 3.83 -1.23 18.92
C GLY A 540 2.72 -0.31 18.39
N LEU A 541 1.53 -0.40 18.98
CA LEU A 541 0.39 0.46 18.62
C LEU A 541 0.74 1.96 18.74
N GLY A 542 1.46 2.35 19.81
CA GLY A 542 1.93 3.73 20.04
C GLY A 542 2.80 4.30 18.93
N THR A 543 3.79 3.55 18.43
CA THR A 543 4.65 3.96 17.32
C THR A 543 3.90 4.01 15.98
N ALA A 544 2.90 3.14 15.76
CA ALA A 544 2.06 3.20 14.56
C ALA A 544 1.13 4.43 14.51
N TYR A 545 0.82 5.05 15.66
CA TYR A 545 0.09 6.32 15.71
C TYR A 545 0.95 7.52 15.29
N LEU A 546 2.25 7.49 15.56
CA LEU A 546 3.18 8.54 15.13
C LEU A 546 3.20 8.66 13.59
N ASP A 547 3.24 7.53 12.89
CA ASP A 547 3.21 7.47 11.42
C ASP A 547 1.91 8.02 10.81
N LEU A 548 0.81 8.04 11.57
CA LEU A 548 -0.47 8.59 11.10
C LEU A 548 -0.49 10.13 11.13
N TYR A 549 0.13 10.72 12.15
CA TYR A 549 0.16 12.17 12.35
C TYR A 549 1.40 12.83 11.74
N ALA A 550 2.47 12.06 11.54
CA ALA A 550 3.72 12.44 10.91
C ALA A 550 4.24 11.27 10.06
N PRO A 551 3.62 10.99 8.89
CA PRO A 551 4.09 9.94 8.00
C PRO A 551 5.53 10.23 7.54
N ASP A 552 6.40 9.23 7.60
CA ASP A 552 7.75 9.30 7.04
C ASP A 552 7.67 9.83 5.58
N THR A 553 8.14 11.05 5.39
CA THR A 553 8.23 11.73 4.07
C THR A 553 9.26 11.08 3.16
#